data_AF-A0A0K1JF86-F1
#
_entry.id   AF-A0A0K1JF86-F1
#
_cell.length_a   1.000
_cell.length_b   1.000
_cell.length_c   1.000
_cell.angle_alpha   90.00
_cell.angle_beta   90.00
_cell.angle_gamma   90.00
#
_symmetry.space_group_name_H-M   'P 1'
#
loop_
_entity.id
_entity.type
_entity.pdbx_description
1 polymer ?
#
loop_
_entity_poly.entity_id
_entity_poly.type
_entity_poly.pdbx_seq_one_letter_code
_entity_poly.pdbx_strand_id
1 'polypeptide(L)'
;MTSAVDVAKYIRSKVDLSSEQQLQDLAYYMQAWALAWTGRPLFDEAIEASESGPVTPALQGNQDEADPDAVDAQTALIVDVVIAHYAESSSDSPREDAPWREARDTADEEISRDAMSRYYSKQSLDGAGPKPPALAYDDADESDLDAAGKANAERWRELLALLAK
;
A
#
# COMPACT_ATOMS: atom_id res chain seq x y z
N MET A 1 -15.34 -7.22 2.13
CA MET A 1 -14.09 -6.55 1.73
C MET A 1 -13.27 -6.43 2.99
N THR A 2 -11.98 -6.70 2.92
CA THR A 2 -11.08 -6.65 4.07
C THR A 2 -11.00 -5.22 4.61
N SER A 3 -11.30 -5.03 5.90
CA SER A 3 -11.14 -3.73 6.57
C SER A 3 -9.73 -3.58 7.15
N ALA A 4 -9.32 -2.34 7.45
CA ALA A 4 -8.07 -2.09 8.16
C ALA A 4 -8.05 -2.81 9.53
N VAL A 5 -9.20 -2.90 10.19
CA VAL A 5 -9.36 -3.55 11.49
C VAL A 5 -9.14 -5.07 11.39
N ASP A 6 -9.63 -5.72 10.33
CA ASP A 6 -9.40 -7.15 10.08
C ASP A 6 -7.91 -7.42 9.85
N VAL A 7 -7.26 -6.57 9.05
CA VAL A 7 -5.81 -6.64 8.82
C VAL A 7 -5.07 -6.47 10.16
N ALA A 8 -5.44 -5.49 10.98
CA ALA A 8 -4.80 -5.27 12.28
C ALA A 8 -4.94 -6.47 13.24
N LYS A 9 -6.10 -7.13 13.24
CA LYS A 9 -6.29 -8.37 14.01
C LYS A 9 -5.39 -9.50 13.49
N TYR A 10 -5.25 -9.63 12.17
CA TYR A 10 -4.34 -10.61 11.58
C TYR A 10 -2.88 -10.30 11.91
N ILE A 11 -2.42 -9.05 11.84
CA ILE A 11 -1.07 -8.63 12.24
C ILE A 11 -0.80 -9.04 13.69
N ARG A 12 -1.69 -8.70 14.61
CA ARG A 12 -1.55 -9.05 16.04
C ARG A 12 -1.53 -10.55 16.31
N SER A 13 -2.07 -11.37 15.41
CA SER A 13 -1.97 -12.83 15.50
C SER A 13 -0.60 -13.38 15.05
N LYS A 14 0.18 -12.58 14.33
CA LYS A 14 1.46 -12.99 13.70
C LYS A 14 2.69 -12.41 14.38
N VAL A 15 2.57 -11.24 14.99
CA VAL A 15 3.70 -10.57 15.65
C VAL A 15 3.27 -9.85 16.92
N ASP A 16 4.13 -9.93 17.93
CA ASP A 16 4.00 -9.12 19.15
C ASP A 16 4.40 -7.67 18.85
N LEU A 17 3.41 -6.79 18.86
CA LEU A 17 3.63 -5.37 18.62
C LEU A 17 4.18 -4.69 19.87
N SER A 18 5.22 -3.89 19.68
CA SER A 18 5.87 -3.13 20.74
C SER A 18 5.17 -1.78 21.03
N SER A 19 4.37 -1.28 20.09
CA SER A 19 3.55 -0.07 20.27
C SER A 19 2.38 -0.01 19.29
N GLU A 20 1.38 0.82 19.57
CA GLU A 20 0.29 1.12 18.62
C GLU A 20 0.81 1.84 17.37
N GLN A 21 1.87 2.65 17.46
CA GLN A 21 2.48 3.28 16.27
C GLN A 21 3.09 2.23 15.33
N GLN A 22 3.67 1.14 15.87
CA GLN A 22 4.18 0.05 15.04
C GLN A 22 3.06 -0.59 14.20
N LEU A 23 1.85 -0.73 14.76
CA LEU A 23 0.70 -1.21 14.00
C LEU A 23 0.37 -0.26 12.84
N GLN A 24 0.36 1.04 13.10
CA GLN A 24 0.03 2.06 12.11
C GLN A 24 1.07 2.09 10.97
N ASP A 25 2.35 2.00 11.32
CA ASP A 25 3.44 1.96 10.36
C ASP A 25 3.37 0.68 9.50
N LEU A 26 3.09 -0.48 10.12
CA LEU A 26 2.88 -1.73 9.40
C LEU A 26 1.67 -1.66 8.47
N ALA A 27 0.54 -1.12 8.92
CA ALA A 27 -0.65 -0.93 8.09
C ALA A 27 -0.36 -0.04 6.88
N TYR A 28 0.40 1.04 7.08
CA TYR A 28 0.88 1.90 6.00
C TYR A 28 1.75 1.14 4.98
N TYR A 29 2.75 0.38 5.43
CA TYR A 29 3.60 -0.39 4.51
C TYR A 29 2.80 -1.44 3.75
N MET A 30 1.86 -2.12 4.42
CA MET A 30 1.01 -3.14 3.80
C MET A 30 0.12 -2.54 2.69
N GLN A 31 -0.50 -1.39 2.95
CA GLN A 31 -1.27 -0.66 1.95
C GLN A 31 -0.38 -0.23 0.76
N ALA A 32 0.81 0.30 1.05
CA ALA A 32 1.73 0.80 0.03
C ALA A 32 2.29 -0.32 -0.87
N TRP A 33 2.70 -1.44 -0.28
CA TRP A 33 3.18 -2.61 -1.04
C TRP A 33 2.05 -3.31 -1.81
N ALA A 34 0.84 -3.39 -1.24
CA ALA A 34 -0.33 -3.90 -1.97
C ALA A 34 -0.62 -3.07 -3.23
N LEU A 35 -0.61 -1.73 -3.08
CA LEU A 35 -0.79 -0.80 -4.20
C LEU A 35 0.33 -0.92 -5.24
N ALA A 36 1.57 -1.13 -4.80
CA ALA A 36 2.71 -1.29 -5.70
C ALA A 36 2.66 -2.59 -6.51
N TRP A 37 2.29 -3.71 -5.88
CA TRP A 37 2.32 -5.02 -6.56
C TRP A 37 1.03 -5.34 -7.31
N THR A 38 -0.12 -4.89 -6.83
CA THR A 38 -1.42 -5.27 -7.38
C THR A 38 -2.17 -4.11 -8.02
N GLY A 39 -1.73 -2.87 -7.79
CA GLY A 39 -2.49 -1.68 -8.18
C GLY A 39 -3.79 -1.48 -7.39
N ARG A 40 -4.10 -2.37 -6.43
CA ARG A 40 -5.32 -2.34 -5.62
C ARG A 40 -4.97 -2.04 -4.16
N PRO A 41 -5.80 -1.24 -3.46
CA PRO A 41 -5.64 -1.03 -2.03
C PRO A 41 -5.84 -2.35 -1.27
N LEU A 42 -5.15 -2.52 -0.15
CA LEU A 42 -5.35 -3.66 0.74
C LEU A 42 -6.64 -3.50 1.56
N PHE A 43 -6.95 -2.27 1.95
CA PHE A 43 -8.16 -1.85 2.63
C PHE A 43 -8.58 -0.43 2.19
N ASP A 44 -9.84 -0.07 2.42
CA ASP A 44 -10.46 1.15 1.88
C ASP A 44 -10.38 2.37 2.79
N GLU A 45 -10.00 2.20 4.04
CA GLU A 45 -9.85 3.28 4.99
C GLU A 45 -8.68 4.22 4.62
N ALA A 46 -8.84 5.49 4.96
CA ALA A 46 -7.83 6.52 4.75
C ALA A 46 -6.66 6.35 5.73
N ILE A 47 -5.47 6.73 5.27
CA ILE A 47 -4.27 6.83 6.11
C ILE A 47 -3.86 8.28 6.12
N GLU A 48 -3.76 8.86 7.31
CA GLU A 48 -3.49 10.27 7.53
C GLU A 48 -2.03 10.54 7.88
N ALA A 49 -1.51 11.68 7.41
CA ALA A 49 -0.15 12.13 7.69
C ALA A 49 -0.09 12.92 9.02
N SER A 50 -0.11 12.20 10.14
CA SER A 50 0.00 12.81 11.47
C SER A 50 1.45 13.16 11.84
N GLU A 51 1.66 14.00 12.87
CA GLU A 51 2.99 14.34 13.38
C GLU A 51 3.81 13.14 13.87
N SER A 52 3.14 12.12 14.43
CA SER A 52 3.81 10.94 14.98
C SER A 52 4.18 9.92 13.90
N GLY A 53 3.60 10.03 12.72
CA GLY A 53 3.70 9.05 11.64
C GLY A 53 2.37 8.91 10.90
N PRO A 54 2.27 7.99 9.93
CA PRO A 54 1.00 7.64 9.33
C PRO A 54 0.05 7.13 10.42
N VAL A 55 -1.23 7.48 10.31
CA VAL A 55 -2.28 7.03 11.22
C VAL A 55 -3.47 6.61 10.37
N THR A 56 -3.96 5.40 10.60
CA THR A 56 -5.25 4.92 10.09
C THR A 56 -6.28 5.15 11.20
N PRO A 57 -7.16 6.17 11.11
CA PRO A 57 -8.06 6.52 12.21
C PRO A 57 -8.97 5.36 12.63
N ALA A 58 -9.36 4.52 11.67
CA ALA A 58 -10.16 3.31 11.91
C ALA A 58 -9.50 2.35 12.93
N LEU A 59 -8.17 2.37 13.04
CA LEU A 59 -7.44 1.52 13.99
C LEU A 59 -7.39 2.10 15.42
N GLN A 60 -7.68 3.39 15.62
CA GLN A 60 -7.72 4.00 16.96
C GLN A 60 -9.06 3.78 17.67
N GLY A 61 -10.11 3.41 16.93
CA GLY A 61 -11.46 3.20 17.44
C GLY A 61 -11.68 1.81 18.03
N ASN A 62 -12.94 1.48 18.30
CA ASN A 62 -13.30 0.19 18.87
C ASN A 62 -13.20 -0.91 17.79
N GLN A 63 -12.38 -1.94 18.05
CA GLN A 63 -12.06 -2.99 17.07
C GLN A 63 -12.90 -4.26 17.24
N ASP A 64 -14.03 -4.16 17.95
CA ASP A 64 -14.90 -5.29 18.29
C ASP A 64 -15.58 -5.94 17.08
N GLU A 65 -15.65 -5.24 15.93
CA GLU A 65 -16.30 -5.72 14.70
C GLU A 65 -15.36 -6.50 13.76
N ALA A 66 -14.11 -6.75 14.18
CA ALA A 66 -13.11 -7.44 13.36
C ALA A 66 -13.47 -8.92 13.10
N ASP A 67 -13.63 -9.30 11.84
CA ASP A 67 -13.78 -10.68 11.40
C ASP A 67 -12.42 -11.23 10.94
N PRO A 68 -11.79 -12.14 11.72
CA PRO A 68 -10.48 -12.68 11.36
C PRO A 68 -10.53 -13.54 10.10
N ASP A 69 -11.70 -14.04 9.71
CA ASP A 69 -11.89 -14.85 8.50
C ASP A 69 -12.16 -13.98 7.26
N ALA A 70 -12.24 -12.64 7.41
CA ALA A 70 -12.43 -11.71 6.29
C ALA A 70 -11.14 -11.44 5.50
N VAL A 71 -9.97 -11.82 6.02
CA VAL A 71 -8.67 -11.69 5.34
C VAL A 71 -8.51 -12.82 4.32
N ASP A 72 -8.59 -12.49 3.03
CA ASP A 72 -8.37 -13.46 1.98
C ASP A 72 -6.90 -13.93 1.87
N ALA A 73 -6.68 -15.01 1.14
CA ALA A 73 -5.36 -15.63 1.01
C ALA A 73 -4.31 -14.70 0.39
N GLN A 74 -4.70 -13.79 -0.51
CA GLN A 74 -3.77 -12.86 -1.15
C GLN A 74 -3.38 -11.73 -0.19
N THR A 75 -4.37 -11.15 0.52
CA THR A 75 -4.12 -10.19 1.59
C THR A 75 -3.18 -10.80 2.64
N ALA A 76 -3.44 -12.04 3.07
CA ALA A 76 -2.60 -12.75 4.04
C ALA A 76 -1.15 -12.86 3.57
N LEU A 77 -0.91 -13.21 2.30
CA LEU A 77 0.44 -13.30 1.73
C LEU A 77 1.18 -11.97 1.74
N ILE A 78 0.49 -10.87 1.39
CA ILE A 78 1.08 -9.53 1.42
C ILE A 78 1.46 -9.16 2.86
N VAL A 79 0.54 -9.35 3.81
CA VAL A 79 0.78 -9.05 5.22
C VAL A 79 1.95 -9.85 5.76
N ASP A 80 2.01 -11.17 5.49
CA ASP A 80 3.08 -12.04 5.98
C ASP A 80 4.46 -11.63 5.44
N VAL A 81 4.56 -11.27 4.15
CA VAL A 81 5.81 -10.79 3.54
C VAL A 81 6.25 -9.45 4.12
N VAL A 82 5.32 -8.52 4.34
CA VAL A 82 5.63 -7.20 4.90
C VAL A 82 6.05 -7.31 6.36
N ILE A 83 5.37 -8.15 7.17
CA ILE A 83 5.78 -8.45 8.56
C ILE A 83 7.20 -9.01 8.57
N ALA A 84 7.50 -10.01 7.73
CA ALA A 84 8.83 -10.62 7.67
C ALA A 84 9.95 -9.64 7.31
N HIS A 85 9.62 -8.53 6.63
CA HIS A 85 10.59 -7.51 6.26
C HIS A 85 10.75 -6.41 7.33
N TYR A 86 9.64 -5.88 7.84
CA TYR A 86 9.67 -4.65 8.66
C TYR A 86 9.52 -4.89 10.16
N ALA A 87 8.94 -6.01 10.60
CA ALA A 87 8.57 -6.15 12.01
C ALA A 87 9.77 -6.20 12.97
N GLU A 88 10.92 -6.71 12.51
CA GLU A 88 12.17 -6.76 13.29
C GLU A 88 13.12 -5.59 12.98
N SER A 89 12.84 -4.81 11.93
CA SER A 89 13.69 -3.70 11.50
C SER A 89 13.25 -2.40 12.18
N SER A 90 14.10 -1.86 13.06
CA SER A 90 13.85 -0.58 13.71
C SER A 90 14.31 0.64 12.89
N SER A 91 14.89 0.43 11.69
CA SER A 91 15.44 1.51 10.87
C SER A 91 14.42 2.13 9.92
N ASP A 92 13.41 1.39 9.52
CA ASP A 92 12.46 1.84 8.51
C ASP A 92 11.38 2.72 9.15
N SER A 93 11.23 3.95 8.67
CA SER A 93 10.22 4.88 9.16
C SER A 93 9.42 5.48 8.01
N PRO A 94 8.08 5.32 7.98
CA PRO A 94 7.23 5.92 6.95
C PRO A 94 7.36 7.44 6.84
N ARG A 95 7.78 8.11 7.92
CA ARG A 95 8.02 9.57 7.94
C ARG A 95 9.17 10.00 7.04
N GLU A 96 10.07 9.06 6.74
CA GLU A 96 11.16 9.26 5.79
C GLU A 96 10.74 8.95 4.36
N ASP A 97 9.49 8.56 4.10
CA ASP A 97 9.02 8.32 2.74
C ASP A 97 8.47 9.59 2.11
N ALA A 98 8.56 9.67 0.78
CA ALA A 98 7.99 10.79 0.03
C ALA A 98 6.47 10.94 0.21
N PRO A 99 5.63 9.89 0.16
CA PRO A 99 4.17 10.04 0.28
C PRO A 99 3.72 10.70 1.59
N TRP A 100 4.32 10.31 2.72
CA TRP A 100 4.00 10.94 4.01
C TRP A 100 4.46 12.41 4.05
N ARG A 101 5.67 12.72 3.56
CA ARG A 101 6.19 14.10 3.54
C ARG A 101 5.40 15.02 2.63
N GLU A 102 5.02 14.54 1.45
CA GLU A 102 4.21 15.30 0.48
C GLU A 102 2.82 15.65 1.05
N ALA A 103 2.17 14.70 1.75
CA ALA A 103 0.90 14.97 2.43
C ALA A 103 1.08 16.05 3.52
N ARG A 104 2.14 15.95 4.33
CA ARG A 104 2.47 16.97 5.35
C ARG A 104 2.71 18.36 4.77
N ASP A 105 3.36 18.46 3.61
CA ASP A 105 3.72 19.73 2.97
C ASP A 105 2.54 20.42 2.28
N THR A 106 1.58 19.63 1.78
CA THR A 106 0.40 20.13 1.05
C THR A 106 -0.77 20.50 1.97
N ALA A 107 -0.64 20.22 3.27
CA ALA A 107 -1.74 20.29 4.26
C ALA A 107 -2.91 19.36 3.93
N ASP A 108 -2.69 18.36 3.07
CA ASP A 108 -3.61 17.24 2.92
C ASP A 108 -3.46 16.32 4.14
N GLU A 109 -4.56 16.08 4.83
CA GLU A 109 -4.57 15.22 6.01
C GLU A 109 -4.39 13.75 5.59
N GLU A 110 -4.90 13.36 4.42
CA GLU A 110 -4.82 12.00 3.87
C GLU A 110 -3.59 11.80 2.96
N ILE A 111 -2.87 10.71 3.15
CA ILE A 111 -1.76 10.28 2.29
C ILE A 111 -2.33 9.65 1.01
N SER A 112 -2.03 10.26 -0.13
CA SER A 112 -2.49 9.81 -1.44
C SER A 112 -2.05 8.37 -1.78
N ARG A 113 -3.01 7.52 -2.13
CA ARG A 113 -2.78 6.15 -2.65
C ARG A 113 -1.94 6.15 -3.93
N ASP A 114 -2.12 7.15 -4.78
CA ASP A 114 -1.34 7.30 -6.02
C ASP A 114 0.12 7.67 -5.69
N ALA A 115 0.35 8.51 -4.68
CA ALA A 115 1.71 8.79 -4.20
C ALA A 115 2.38 7.53 -3.63
N MET A 116 1.66 6.78 -2.77
CA MET A 116 2.15 5.50 -2.24
C MET A 116 2.49 4.52 -3.37
N SER A 117 1.56 4.30 -4.30
CA SER A 117 1.73 3.38 -5.43
C SER A 117 2.95 3.77 -6.27
N ARG A 118 3.10 5.04 -6.66
CA ARG A 118 4.24 5.50 -7.46
C ARG A 118 5.57 5.31 -6.74
N TYR A 119 5.64 5.72 -5.47
CA TYR A 119 6.87 5.64 -4.68
C TYR A 119 7.32 4.18 -4.47
N TYR A 120 6.39 3.32 -4.03
CA TYR A 120 6.70 1.92 -3.73
C TYR A 120 6.86 1.04 -4.98
N SER A 121 6.13 1.33 -6.08
CA SER A 121 6.36 0.66 -7.36
C SER A 121 7.78 0.91 -7.85
N LYS A 122 8.27 2.15 -7.73
CA LYS A 122 9.67 2.48 -8.07
C LYS A 122 10.65 1.68 -7.22
N GLN A 123 10.45 1.63 -5.90
CA GLN A 123 11.31 0.82 -5.01
C GLN A 123 11.30 -0.66 -5.39
N SER A 124 10.12 -1.23 -5.69
CA SER A 124 9.99 -2.60 -6.14
C SER A 124 10.76 -2.87 -7.44
N LEU A 125 10.71 -1.95 -8.41
CA LEU A 125 11.41 -2.06 -9.69
C LEU A 125 12.93 -1.93 -9.54
N ASP A 126 13.37 -1.08 -8.61
CA ASP A 126 14.79 -0.93 -8.24
C ASP A 126 15.31 -2.11 -7.40
N GLY A 127 14.44 -3.06 -7.03
CA GLY A 127 14.78 -4.24 -6.25
C GLY A 127 14.96 -3.98 -4.76
N ALA A 128 14.46 -2.84 -4.26
CA ALA A 128 14.47 -2.46 -2.85
C ALA A 128 13.19 -2.94 -2.14
N GLY A 129 13.28 -3.14 -0.82
CA GLY A 129 12.17 -3.58 0.02
C GLY A 129 11.84 -5.07 -0.07
N PRO A 130 10.67 -5.50 0.44
CA PRO A 130 10.18 -6.87 0.29
C PRO A 130 10.00 -7.27 -1.18
N LYS A 131 10.18 -8.57 -1.44
CA LYS A 131 9.88 -9.15 -2.75
C LYS A 131 8.40 -9.51 -2.83
N PRO A 132 7.72 -9.27 -3.96
CA PRO A 132 6.32 -9.63 -4.11
C PRO A 132 6.15 -11.15 -3.88
N PRO A 133 5.12 -11.58 -3.13
CA PRO A 133 4.78 -13.00 -3.01
C PRO A 133 4.26 -13.54 -4.36
N ALA A 134 4.03 -14.85 -4.42
CA ALA A 134 3.35 -15.48 -5.55
C ALA A 134 1.86 -15.10 -5.57
N LEU A 135 1.58 -13.88 -6.04
CA LEU A 135 0.23 -13.32 -6.12
C LEU A 135 -0.52 -13.94 -7.30
N ALA A 136 -1.81 -14.23 -7.10
CA ALA A 136 -2.69 -14.67 -8.17
C ALA A 136 -3.25 -13.42 -8.85
N TYR A 137 -2.69 -13.07 -9.99
CA TYR A 137 -3.32 -12.09 -10.87
C TYR A 137 -4.46 -12.80 -11.60
N ASP A 138 -5.66 -12.21 -11.58
CA ASP A 138 -6.65 -12.56 -12.60
C ASP A 138 -5.99 -12.21 -13.94
N ASP A 139 -5.84 -13.19 -14.82
CA ASP A 139 -5.36 -12.93 -16.18
C ASP A 139 -6.32 -11.89 -16.79
N ALA A 140 -5.87 -10.64 -16.88
CA ALA A 140 -6.61 -9.64 -17.62
C ALA A 140 -6.74 -10.16 -19.04
N ASP A 141 -7.95 -10.11 -19.61
CA ASP A 141 -8.16 -10.57 -20.97
C ASP A 141 -7.14 -9.87 -21.87
N GLU A 142 -6.32 -10.66 -22.56
CA GLU A 142 -5.21 -10.15 -23.37
C GLU A 142 -5.72 -9.13 -24.39
N SER A 143 -6.98 -9.28 -24.85
CA SER A 143 -7.64 -8.33 -25.74
C SER A 143 -7.96 -6.98 -25.09
N ASP A 144 -8.31 -6.96 -23.79
CA ASP A 144 -8.55 -5.75 -23.02
C ASP A 144 -7.26 -4.97 -22.77
N LEU A 145 -6.16 -5.68 -22.45
CA LEU A 145 -4.83 -5.08 -22.31
C LEU A 145 -4.37 -4.43 -23.62
N ASP A 146 -4.52 -5.13 -24.73
CA ASP A 146 -4.08 -4.68 -26.05
C ASP A 146 -4.90 -3.48 -26.55
N ALA A 147 -6.21 -3.47 -26.26
CA ALA A 147 -7.10 -2.35 -26.56
C ALA A 147 -6.78 -1.12 -25.69
N ALA A 148 -6.58 -1.30 -24.38
CA ALA A 148 -6.19 -0.22 -23.47
C ALA A 148 -4.82 0.37 -23.82
N GLY A 149 -3.86 -0.48 -24.19
CA GLY A 149 -2.54 -0.07 -24.66
C GLY A 149 -2.61 0.79 -25.92
N LYS A 150 -3.36 0.35 -26.93
CA LYS A 150 -3.58 1.13 -28.18
C LYS A 150 -4.29 2.46 -27.89
N ALA A 151 -5.34 2.46 -27.07
CA ALA A 151 -6.07 3.67 -26.72
C ALA A 151 -5.19 4.70 -25.99
N ASN A 152 -4.34 4.25 -25.06
CA ASN A 152 -3.39 5.11 -24.37
C ASN A 152 -2.29 5.62 -25.31
N ALA A 153 -1.74 4.77 -26.19
CA ALA A 153 -0.75 5.18 -27.17
C ALA A 153 -1.30 6.26 -28.13
N GLU A 154 -2.53 6.10 -28.62
CA GLU A 154 -3.22 7.08 -29.46
C GLU A 154 -3.44 8.40 -28.72
N ARG A 155 -3.92 8.33 -27.46
CA ARG A 155 -4.21 9.49 -26.61
C ARG A 155 -2.99 10.36 -26.35
N TRP A 156 -1.83 9.76 -26.11
CA TRP A 156 -0.61 10.49 -25.75
C TRP A 156 0.33 10.77 -26.93
N ARG A 157 0.01 10.27 -28.14
CA ARG A 157 0.85 10.35 -29.33
C ARG A 157 1.29 11.77 -29.66
N GLU A 158 0.34 12.72 -29.71
CA GLU A 158 0.64 14.12 -30.05
C GLU A 158 1.46 14.82 -28.97
N LEU A 159 1.15 14.55 -27.70
CA LEU A 159 1.83 15.14 -26.55
C LEU A 159 3.27 14.66 -26.42
N LEU A 160 3.52 13.36 -26.61
CA LEU A 160 4.87 12.79 -26.64
C LEU A 160 5.69 13.30 -27.83
N ALA A 161 5.06 13.49 -29.00
CA ALA A 161 5.73 14.05 -30.17
C ALA A 161 6.17 15.52 -29.96
N LEU A 162 5.44 16.28 -29.15
CA LEU A 162 5.79 17.66 -28.79
C LEU A 162 6.94 17.72 -27.78
N LEU A 163 6.99 16.79 -26.81
CA LEU A 163 8.06 16.71 -25.81
C LEU A 163 9.39 16.18 -26.37
N ALA A 164 9.37 15.55 -27.54
CA ALA A 164 10.57 15.01 -28.20
C ALA A 164 11.35 16.05 -29.05
N LYS A 165 11.00 17.34 -28.98
CA LYS A 165 11.69 18.47 -29.65
C LYS A 165 12.49 19.29 -28.66
#